data_AF-A0A4W6D6F2-F1
#
_entry.id   AF-A0A4W6D6F2-F1
#
_cell.length_a   1.000
_cell.length_b   1.000
_cell.length_c   1.000
_cell.angle_alpha   90.00
_cell.angle_beta   90.00
_cell.angle_gamma   90.00
#
_symmetry.space_group_name_H-M   'P 1'
#
loop_
_entity.id
_entity.type
_entity.pdbx_description
1 polymer ?
#
loop_
_entity_poly.entity_id
_entity_poly.type
_entity_poly.pdbx_seq_one_letter_code
_entity_poly.pdbx_strand_id
1 'polypeptide(L)'
;MFPDHQTVLCVKRKRKRKEKLVYFINHAQLQGGAPWGFTLQGGLEHGEPLIISKVEEGGKADSLEQPLLVGDEIIIINDVELTGYRQEAIALVKGSYKTLKLAVRRYRHVEIQDL
;
A
#
# COMPACT_ATOMS: atom_id res chain seq x y z
N MET A 1 9.87 18.28 -11.75
CA MET A 1 10.23 18.40 -10.32
C MET A 1 9.28 17.47 -9.58
N PHE A 2 9.74 16.29 -9.16
CA PHE A 2 8.87 15.27 -8.55
C PHE A 2 8.86 15.50 -7.03
N PRO A 3 7.69 15.65 -6.38
CA PRO A 3 7.62 15.88 -4.94
C PRO A 3 8.18 14.67 -4.16
N ASP A 4 8.86 14.97 -3.05
CA ASP A 4 9.80 14.20 -2.21
C ASP A 4 9.48 12.74 -1.78
N HIS A 5 8.46 12.05 -2.30
CA HIS A 5 8.07 10.70 -1.85
C HIS A 5 7.94 9.65 -2.97
N GLN A 6 8.57 9.90 -4.12
CA GLN A 6 8.49 9.01 -5.28
C GLN A 6 9.82 8.29 -5.53
N THR A 7 9.83 6.96 -5.38
CA THR A 7 10.99 6.14 -5.74
C THR A 7 10.70 5.43 -7.07
N VAL A 8 11.66 5.48 -7.99
CA VAL A 8 11.56 4.87 -9.32
C VAL A 8 12.20 3.48 -9.28
N LEU A 9 11.41 2.41 -9.14
CA LEU A 9 11.89 1.05 -9.42
C LEU A 9 11.36 0.55 -10.76
N CYS A 10 12.29 0.39 -11.70
CA CYS A 10 12.18 -0.41 -12.92
C CYS A 10 11.52 0.26 -14.15
N VAL A 11 12.36 0.52 -15.16
CA VAL A 11 11.96 0.80 -16.54
C VAL A 11 11.81 -0.54 -17.26
N LYS A 12 10.58 -0.99 -17.56
CA LYS A 12 10.40 -2.20 -18.39
C LYS A 12 10.40 -1.82 -19.86
N ARG A 13 11.39 -2.32 -20.61
CA ARG A 13 11.45 -2.21 -22.08
C ARG A 13 10.60 -3.33 -22.70
N LYS A 14 9.41 -3.01 -23.21
CA LYS A 14 8.73 -3.83 -24.23
C LYS A 14 8.70 -3.06 -25.55
N ARG A 15 8.70 -3.81 -26.66
CA ARG A 15 8.85 -3.34 -28.06
C ARG A 15 8.21 -1.95 -28.31
N LYS A 16 9.07 -1.00 -28.73
CA LYS A 16 8.78 0.39 -29.19
C LYS A 16 8.12 1.41 -28.24
N ARG A 17 7.59 1.06 -27.05
CA ARG A 17 7.16 2.05 -26.03
C ARG A 17 7.81 1.70 -24.70
N LYS A 18 8.65 2.60 -24.17
CA LYS A 18 9.24 2.43 -22.83
C LYS A 18 8.17 2.86 -21.82
N GLU A 19 7.72 1.94 -20.96
CA GLU A 19 6.83 2.27 -19.84
C GLU A 19 7.68 2.28 -18.56
N LYS A 20 7.55 3.36 -17.78
CA LYS A 20 8.13 3.41 -16.44
C LYS A 20 7.04 3.05 -15.43
N LEU A 21 7.30 2.02 -14.65
CA LEU A 21 6.52 1.79 -13.45
C LEU A 21 7.13 2.67 -12.36
N VAL A 22 6.35 3.60 -11.83
CA VAL A 22 6.74 4.39 -10.67
C VAL A 22 5.86 3.99 -9.51
N TYR A 23 6.38 4.12 -8.30
CA TYR A 23 5.55 4.02 -7.12
C TYR A 23 5.77 5.21 -6.22
N PHE A 24 4.76 5.46 -5.40
CA PHE A 24 4.80 6.44 -4.33
C PHE A 24 4.36 5.77 -3.05
N ILE A 25 4.90 6.27 -1.94
CA ILE A 25 4.52 5.83 -0.61
C ILE A 25 3.39 6.74 -0.12
N ASN A 26 2.26 6.14 0.26
CA ASN A 26 1.18 6.84 0.96
C ASN A 26 1.17 6.40 2.41
N HIS A 27 0.97 7.37 3.30
CA HIS A 27 0.79 7.12 4.72
C HIS A 27 -0.69 7.23 5.05
N ALA A 28 -1.23 6.21 5.70
CA ALA A 28 -2.61 6.18 6.17
C ALA A 28 -2.62 6.05 7.69
N GLN A 29 -3.37 6.92 8.38
CA GLN A 29 -3.57 6.83 9.81
C GLN A 29 -5.06 6.70 10.11
N LEU A 30 -5.47 5.51 10.53
CA LEU A 30 -6.84 5.22 10.89
C LEU A 30 -6.98 5.34 12.42
N GLN A 31 -8.09 5.93 12.86
CA GLN A 31 -8.38 6.15 14.28
C GLN A 31 -9.75 5.57 14.66
N GLY A 32 -9.98 5.38 15.95
CA GLY A 32 -11.27 4.89 16.48
C GLY A 32 -11.37 3.36 16.57
N GLY A 33 -10.27 2.64 16.39
CA GLY A 33 -10.20 1.19 16.56
C GLY A 33 -10.83 0.35 15.44
N ALA A 34 -10.61 -0.95 15.52
CA ALA A 34 -11.15 -1.92 14.58
C ALA A 34 -12.70 -1.94 14.58
N PRO A 35 -13.37 -2.23 13.45
CA PRO A 35 -12.80 -2.60 12.15
C PRO A 35 -12.20 -1.41 11.40
N TRP A 36 -11.10 -1.68 10.69
CA TRP A 36 -10.33 -0.69 9.94
C TRP A 36 -10.87 -0.46 8.51
N GLY A 37 -11.77 -1.31 8.03
CA GLY A 37 -12.42 -1.13 6.73
C GLY A 37 -11.62 -1.62 5.53
N PHE A 38 -10.69 -2.58 5.70
CA PHE A 38 -9.97 -3.20 4.58
C PHE A 38 -9.65 -4.67 4.85
N THR A 39 -9.31 -5.40 3.79
CA THR A 39 -8.85 -6.79 3.85
C THR A 39 -7.44 -6.89 3.29
N LEU A 40 -6.59 -7.64 4.01
CA LEU A 40 -5.21 -7.95 3.62
C LEU A 40 -5.12 -9.36 3.04
N GLN A 41 -4.43 -9.50 1.92
CA GLN A 41 -4.10 -10.76 1.25
C GLN A 41 -2.61 -10.85 0.93
N GLY A 42 -2.17 -12.06 0.57
CA GLY A 42 -0.81 -12.37 0.18
C GLY A 42 0.07 -12.72 1.37
N GLY A 43 1.36 -12.48 1.24
CA GLY A 43 2.38 -12.85 2.21
C GLY A 43 3.49 -13.64 1.56
N LEU A 44 4.71 -13.38 2.01
CA LEU A 44 5.95 -13.99 1.52
C LEU A 44 5.90 -15.52 1.61
N GLU A 45 5.17 -16.06 2.59
CA GLU A 45 4.92 -17.50 2.74
C GLU A 45 4.18 -18.13 1.54
N HIS A 46 3.44 -17.32 0.77
CA HIS A 46 2.76 -17.73 -0.47
C HIS A 46 3.46 -17.22 -1.74
N GLY A 47 4.59 -16.51 -1.61
CA GLY A 47 5.25 -15.86 -2.74
C GLY A 47 4.50 -14.64 -3.29
N GLU A 48 3.55 -14.10 -2.52
CA GLU A 48 2.75 -12.93 -2.91
C GLU A 48 3.05 -11.73 -2.00
N PRO A 49 3.06 -10.48 -2.50
CA PRO A 49 3.21 -9.29 -1.67
C PRO A 49 2.00 -9.10 -0.73
N LEU A 50 2.16 -8.32 0.33
CA LEU A 50 1.08 -8.00 1.26
C LEU A 50 0.18 -6.92 0.68
N ILE A 51 -0.92 -7.31 0.04
CA ILE A 51 -1.78 -6.41 -0.74
C ILE A 51 -3.12 -6.19 -0.04
N ILE A 52 -3.64 -4.97 -0.14
CA ILE A 52 -5.04 -4.66 0.17
C ILE A 52 -5.91 -5.26 -0.94
N SER A 53 -6.65 -6.33 -0.62
CA SER A 53 -7.52 -7.02 -1.57
C SER A 53 -8.93 -6.45 -1.62
N LYS A 54 -9.36 -5.78 -0.56
CA LYS A 54 -10.68 -5.14 -0.46
C LYS A 54 -10.62 -3.92 0.45
N VAL A 55 -11.40 -2.90 0.12
CA VAL A 55 -11.69 -1.75 0.97
C VAL A 55 -13.21 -1.69 1.13
N GLU A 56 -13.68 -1.48 2.36
CA GLU A 56 -15.11 -1.35 2.66
C GLU A 56 -15.57 0.08 2.34
N GLU A 57 -16.59 0.21 1.49
CA GLU A 57 -17.22 1.49 1.15
C GLU A 57 -17.79 2.16 2.40
N GLY A 58 -17.46 3.44 2.60
CA GLY A 58 -17.81 4.17 3.83
C GLY A 58 -17.07 3.68 5.08
N GLY A 59 -16.11 2.76 4.93
CA GLY A 59 -15.22 2.30 5.99
C GLY A 59 -14.17 3.34 6.34
N LYS A 60 -13.40 3.09 7.41
CA LYS A 60 -12.34 4.02 7.86
C LYS A 60 -11.24 4.17 6.80
N ALA A 61 -10.88 3.07 6.13
CA ALA A 61 -9.89 3.05 5.06
C ALA A 61 -10.31 3.86 3.82
N ASP A 62 -11.60 3.93 3.54
CA ASP A 62 -12.21 4.69 2.43
C ASP A 62 -12.43 6.17 2.80
N SER A 63 -12.72 6.46 4.07
CA SER A 63 -13.02 7.81 4.57
C SER A 63 -11.78 8.68 4.86
N LEU A 64 -10.57 8.19 4.59
CA LEU A 64 -9.34 8.97 4.77
C LEU A 64 -9.23 10.09 3.74
N GLU A 65 -8.48 11.16 4.07
CA GLU A 65 -8.12 12.20 3.09
C GLU A 65 -7.43 11.59 1.85
N GLN A 66 -6.61 10.57 2.07
CA GLN A 66 -6.08 9.70 1.03
C GLN A 66 -6.57 8.26 1.27
N PRO A 67 -7.62 7.81 0.56
CA PRO A 67 -8.17 6.49 0.76
C PRO A 67 -7.15 5.41 0.39
N LEU A 68 -7.18 4.34 1.16
CA LEU A 68 -6.53 3.10 0.78
C LEU A 68 -7.28 2.51 -0.42
N LEU A 69 -6.55 1.91 -1.34
CA LEU A 69 -7.12 1.32 -2.55
C LEU A 69 -6.74 -0.14 -2.66
N VAL A 70 -7.59 -0.89 -3.36
CA VAL A 70 -7.26 -2.27 -3.74
C VAL A 70 -6.02 -2.27 -4.63
N GLY A 71 -5.07 -3.14 -4.33
CA GLY A 71 -3.77 -3.20 -5.01
C GLY A 71 -2.65 -2.42 -4.33
N ASP A 72 -2.95 -1.66 -3.28
CA ASP A 72 -1.92 -1.07 -2.43
C ASP A 72 -1.14 -2.14 -1.68
N GLU A 73 0.17 -2.04 -1.68
CA GLU A 73 1.05 -2.95 -0.96
C GLU A 73 1.44 -2.37 0.39
N ILE A 74 1.12 -3.08 1.47
CA ILE A 74 1.44 -2.66 2.82
C ILE A 74 2.90 -3.01 3.11
N ILE A 75 3.69 -1.97 3.42
CA ILE A 75 5.12 -2.10 3.72
C ILE A 75 5.44 -1.85 5.19
N ILE A 76 4.64 -1.03 5.88
CA ILE A 76 4.83 -0.68 7.30
C ILE A 76 3.47 -0.70 8.01
N ILE A 77 3.42 -1.26 9.23
CA ILE A 77 2.25 -1.21 10.12
C ILE A 77 2.68 -0.70 11.49
N ASN A 78 2.05 0.36 12.01
CA ASN A 78 2.37 0.98 13.31
C ASN A 78 3.87 1.25 13.50
N ASP A 79 4.49 1.85 12.50
CA ASP A 79 5.92 2.18 12.51
C ASP A 79 6.85 0.94 12.51
N VAL A 80 6.31 -0.26 12.27
CA VAL A 80 7.07 -1.51 12.10
C VAL A 80 7.14 -1.89 10.62
N GLU A 81 8.34 -1.97 10.06
CA GLU A 81 8.58 -2.49 8.72
C GLU A 81 8.32 -4.00 8.68
N LEU A 82 7.48 -4.44 7.74
CA LEU A 82 7.08 -5.83 7.65
C LEU A 82 8.18 -6.67 7.00
N THR A 83 8.43 -7.87 7.50
CA THR A 83 9.33 -8.82 6.83
C THR A 83 8.68 -9.48 5.62
N GLY A 84 7.38 -9.24 5.42
CA GLY A 84 6.57 -9.76 4.33
C GLY A 84 5.67 -10.93 4.70
N TYR A 85 5.74 -11.47 5.92
CA TYR A 85 4.85 -12.56 6.34
C TYR A 85 3.42 -12.06 6.62
N ARG A 86 2.42 -12.86 6.25
CA ARG A 86 1.01 -12.51 6.41
C ARG A 86 0.62 -12.48 7.88
N GLN A 87 1.08 -13.47 8.64
CA GLN A 87 0.72 -13.62 10.05
C GLN A 87 1.22 -12.43 10.89
N GLU A 88 2.42 -11.93 10.60
CA GLU A 88 2.97 -10.71 11.21
C GLU A 88 2.07 -9.51 10.93
N ALA A 89 1.74 -9.28 9.65
CA ALA A 89 0.88 -8.16 9.25
C ALA A 89 -0.50 -8.22 9.93
N ILE A 90 -1.11 -9.42 9.98
CA ILE A 90 -2.40 -9.64 10.66
C ILE A 90 -2.28 -9.36 12.15
N ALA A 91 -1.22 -9.83 12.81
CA ALA A 91 -1.02 -9.63 14.24
C ALA A 91 -0.88 -8.13 14.58
N LEU A 92 -0.14 -7.36 13.78
CA LEU A 92 0.02 -5.92 13.97
C LEU A 92 -1.29 -5.15 13.73
N VAL A 93 -2.04 -5.49 12.67
CA VAL A 93 -3.34 -4.87 12.37
C VAL A 93 -4.37 -5.16 13.46
N LYS A 94 -4.46 -6.41 13.92
CA LYS A 94 -5.41 -6.83 14.98
C LYS A 94 -4.98 -6.36 16.36
N GLY A 95 -3.68 -6.26 16.61
CA GLY A 95 -3.11 -5.71 17.85
C GLY A 95 -3.22 -4.19 17.94
N SER A 96 -3.65 -3.52 16.86
CA SER A 96 -3.92 -2.09 16.88
C SER A 96 -5.22 -1.81 17.63
N TYR A 97 -5.14 -1.03 18.71
CA TYR A 97 -6.31 -0.75 19.55
C TYR A 97 -7.06 0.51 19.12
N LYS A 98 -6.40 1.68 19.18
CA LYS A 98 -7.04 2.99 18.94
C LYS A 98 -6.63 3.62 17.62
N THR A 99 -5.42 3.31 17.19
CA THR A 99 -4.80 3.89 16.00
C THR A 99 -4.09 2.79 15.24
N LEU A 100 -4.28 2.79 13.92
CA LEU A 100 -3.55 1.96 12.98
C LEU A 100 -2.85 2.88 11.99
N LYS A 101 -1.52 2.86 11.96
CA LYS A 101 -0.73 3.54 10.94
C LYS A 101 -0.28 2.55 9.89
N LEU A 102 -0.40 2.89 8.63
CA LEU A 102 0.06 2.11 7.50
C LEU A 102 0.93 2.99 6.61
N ALA A 103 2.03 2.43 6.10
CA ALA A 103 2.64 2.95 4.88
C ALA A 103 2.37 1.94 3.76
N VAL A 104 1.85 2.44 2.64
CA VAL A 104 1.52 1.63 1.49
C VAL A 104 2.27 2.11 0.25
N ARG A 105 2.68 1.17 -0.58
CA ARG A 105 3.26 1.42 -1.89
C ARG A 105 2.17 1.31 -2.94
N ARG A 106 1.96 2.41 -3.67
CA ARG A 106 1.00 2.49 -4.79
C ARG A 106 1.74 2.65 -6.11
N TYR A 107 1.52 1.71 -7.03
CA TYR A 107 2.10 1.75 -8.36
C TYR A 107 1.26 2.60 -9.32
N ARG A 108 1.94 3.42 -10.14
CA ARG A 108 1.34 4.13 -11.27
C ARG A 108 2.13 3.86 -12.53
N HIS A 109 1.40 3.61 -13.61
CA HIS A 109 1.96 3.66 -14.96
C HIS A 109 2.13 5.12 -15.33
N VAL A 110 3.35 5.52 -15.67
CA VAL A 110 3.62 6.86 -16.22
C VAL A 110 4.08 6.69 -17.66
N GLU A 111 3.31 7.30 -18.56
CA GLU A 111 3.68 7.43 -19.96
C GLU A 111 4.87 8.38 -20.09
N ILE A 112 5.83 8.06 -20.94
CA ILE A 112 7.04 8.90 -21.12
C ILE A 112 6.75 10.24 -21.83
N GLN A 113 5.51 10.50 -22.24
CA GLN A 113 5.13 11.76 -22.90
C GLN A 113 4.91 12.92 -21.91
N ASP A 114 4.79 12.65 -20.61
CA ASP A 114 4.57 13.64 -19.54
C ASP A 114 5.86 14.04 -18.79
N LEU A 115 7.03 13.82 -19.40
CA LEU A 115 8.37 14.09 -18.86
C LEU A 115 9.10 15.15 -19.69
#